data_AF-A0AAJ1MNX3-F1
#
_entry.id   AF-A0AAJ1MNX3-F1
#
_cell.length_a   1.000
_cell.length_b   1.000
_cell.length_c   1.000
_cell.angle_alpha   90.00
_cell.angle_beta   90.00
_cell.angle_gamma   90.00
#
_symmetry.space_group_name_H-M   'P 1'
#
loop_
_entity.id
_entity.type
_entity.pdbx_description
1 polymer ?
#
loop_
_entity_poly.entity_id
_entity_poly.type
_entity_poly.pdbx_seq_one_letter_code
_entity_poly.pdbx_strand_id
1 'polypeptide(L)'
;MVITINENIRIWKQYNPIELAWDGGAFNKDMDISKIYFNKERIAIRERWFEVLSPSELVRKRNKKDGYYRVVYIQINMESGEYYIGKANRPNWSELKRYNGYGLKFANKYKKNKEQFMRYYIAQCETAEETEALEASIVVKELIADEKCLNLVAGGAGTNKHPSIAETSEKKRQYMKEHPEQYKPMIEASKKAFSSGDTQALRARSQRIKEVMSDEKYSSGNVNISAVPKHPKLLLSC
;
A
#
# COMPACT_ATOMS: atom_id res chain seq x y z
N MET A 1 -31.98 0.36 11.33
CA MET A 1 -32.07 -1.00 10.75
C MET A 1 -30.72 -1.71 10.85
N VAL A 2 -30.69 -2.98 11.27
CA VAL A 2 -29.48 -3.83 11.25
C VAL A 2 -29.57 -4.80 10.08
N ILE A 3 -28.55 -4.82 9.24
CA ILE A 3 -28.39 -5.75 8.12
C ILE A 3 -27.24 -6.69 8.50
N THR A 4 -27.53 -7.98 8.61
CA THR A 4 -26.51 -9.01 8.82
C THR A 4 -25.95 -9.42 7.46
N ILE A 5 -24.63 -9.26 7.28
CA ILE A 5 -23.94 -9.66 6.04
C ILE A 5 -23.44 -11.09 6.16
N ASN A 6 -22.82 -11.41 7.28
CA ASN A 6 -22.37 -12.75 7.65
C ASN A 6 -22.28 -12.83 9.20
N GLU A 7 -21.73 -13.92 9.72
CA GLU A 7 -21.60 -14.14 11.18
C GLU A 7 -20.74 -13.06 11.87
N ASN A 8 -19.72 -12.55 11.17
CA ASN A 8 -18.77 -11.59 11.70
C ASN A 8 -19.09 -10.13 11.36
N ILE A 9 -19.90 -9.85 10.35
CA ILE A 9 -20.11 -8.50 9.83
C ILE A 9 -21.59 -8.14 9.84
N ARG A 10 -21.90 -7.05 10.56
CA ARG A 10 -23.25 -6.45 10.62
C ARG A 10 -23.17 -4.97 10.30
N ILE A 11 -24.15 -4.45 9.57
CA ILE A 11 -24.23 -3.04 9.22
C ILE A 11 -25.50 -2.47 9.86
N TRP A 12 -25.35 -1.47 10.71
CA TRP A 12 -26.46 -0.68 11.20
C TRP A 12 -26.55 0.62 10.40
N LYS A 13 -27.76 0.96 9.98
CA LYS A 13 -28.08 2.24 9.33
C LYS A 13 -29.18 2.93 10.10
N GLN A 14 -29.04 4.24 10.32
CA GLN A 14 -30.05 5.03 11.00
C GLN A 14 -31.34 5.08 10.18
N TYR A 15 -31.22 5.25 8.87
CA TYR A 15 -32.36 5.33 7.95
C TYR A 15 -32.32 4.27 6.85
N ASN A 16 -33.49 3.73 6.49
CA ASN A 16 -33.67 2.83 5.35
C ASN A 16 -34.01 3.67 4.11
N PRO A 17 -33.22 3.60 3.02
CA PRO A 17 -33.50 4.38 1.80
C PRO A 17 -34.83 4.01 1.13
N ILE A 18 -35.37 2.80 1.39
CA ILE A 18 -36.66 2.36 0.86
C ILE A 18 -37.81 2.93 1.69
N GLU A 19 -37.70 2.98 3.02
CA GLU A 19 -38.70 3.62 3.89
C GLU A 19 -38.76 5.13 3.67
N LEU A 20 -37.61 5.78 3.42
CA LEU A 20 -37.55 7.19 3.01
C LEU A 20 -38.27 7.48 1.69
N ALA A 21 -38.35 6.49 0.79
CA ALA A 21 -39.02 6.64 -0.51
C ALA A 21 -40.53 6.36 -0.43
N TRP A 22 -41.02 5.73 0.65
CA TRP A 22 -42.40 5.29 0.80
C TRP A 22 -43.22 6.06 1.83
N ASP A 23 -42.60 6.89 2.66
CA ASP A 23 -43.32 7.79 3.57
C ASP A 23 -43.99 8.91 2.73
N GLY A 24 -45.20 8.62 2.24
CA GLY A 24 -45.99 9.39 1.28
C GLY A 24 -46.54 10.74 1.78
N GLY A 25 -45.78 11.45 2.62
CA GLY A 25 -46.09 12.80 3.06
C GLY A 25 -45.10 13.79 2.48
N ALA A 26 -45.44 14.42 1.35
CA ALA A 26 -44.72 15.53 0.72
C ALA A 26 -43.20 15.37 0.67
N PHE A 27 -42.68 14.86 -0.46
CA PHE A 27 -41.26 14.76 -0.82
C PHE A 27 -40.51 16.07 -0.53
N ASN A 28 -40.01 16.24 0.69
CA ASN A 28 -39.36 17.45 1.13
C ASN A 28 -37.87 17.27 0.79
N LYS A 29 -37.53 17.54 -0.48
CA LYS A 29 -36.24 17.22 -1.09
C LYS A 29 -35.05 17.55 -0.18
N ASP A 30 -35.07 18.70 0.50
CA ASP A 30 -33.95 19.14 1.34
C ASP A 30 -33.78 18.30 2.63
N MET A 31 -34.88 17.82 3.22
CA MET A 31 -34.87 17.00 4.43
C MET A 31 -34.49 15.54 4.13
N ASP A 32 -34.93 15.01 2.99
CA ASP A 32 -34.58 13.63 2.62
C ASP A 32 -33.19 13.51 2.00
N ILE A 33 -32.73 14.53 1.27
CA ILE A 33 -31.33 14.64 0.85
C ILE A 33 -30.43 14.71 2.09
N SER A 34 -30.73 15.55 3.07
CA SER A 34 -29.92 15.61 4.30
C SER A 34 -29.93 14.28 5.07
N LYS A 35 -31.05 13.57 5.18
CA LYS A 35 -31.09 12.22 5.78
C LYS A 35 -30.25 11.19 5.02
N ILE A 36 -30.18 11.27 3.68
CA ILE A 36 -29.35 10.40 2.85
C ILE A 36 -27.86 10.74 3.00
N TYR A 37 -27.50 12.03 2.98
CA TYR A 37 -26.11 12.49 3.09
C TYR A 37 -25.54 12.41 4.52
N PHE A 38 -26.39 12.46 5.54
CA PHE A 38 -26.02 12.36 6.95
C PHE A 38 -26.52 11.08 7.62
N ASN A 39 -26.81 10.03 6.83
CA ASN A 39 -27.21 8.74 7.38
C ASN A 39 -26.06 8.20 8.24
N LYS A 40 -26.28 8.11 9.56
CA LYS A 40 -25.29 7.50 10.44
C LYS A 40 -25.25 6.01 10.15
N GLU A 41 -24.09 5.55 9.71
CA GLU A 41 -23.83 4.14 9.49
C GLU A 41 -22.84 3.63 10.54
N ARG A 42 -23.06 2.41 11.02
CA ARG A 42 -22.15 1.71 11.91
C ARG A 42 -21.89 0.31 11.39
N ILE A 43 -20.67 -0.17 11.51
CA ILE A 43 -20.30 -1.52 11.13
C ILE A 43 -19.84 -2.27 12.37
N ALA A 44 -20.48 -3.38 12.65
CA ALA A 44 -20.00 -4.35 13.62
C ALA A 44 -19.02 -5.29 12.93
N ILE A 45 -17.84 -5.43 13.53
CA ILE A 45 -16.86 -6.47 13.21
C ILE A 45 -16.77 -7.33 14.45
N ARG A 46 -17.27 -8.56 14.34
CA ARG A 46 -17.59 -9.47 15.44
C ARG A 46 -18.59 -8.80 16.40
N GLU A 47 -18.13 -8.47 17.61
CA GLU A 47 -18.94 -7.83 18.66
C GLU A 47 -18.69 -6.33 18.78
N ARG A 48 -17.66 -5.80 18.10
CA ARG A 48 -17.26 -4.40 18.22
C ARG A 48 -17.89 -3.56 17.12
N TRP A 49 -18.60 -2.51 17.52
CA TRP A 49 -19.19 -1.53 16.62
C TRP A 49 -18.24 -0.37 16.32
N PHE A 50 -18.20 0.02 15.05
CA PHE A 50 -17.42 1.15 14.54
C PHE A 50 -18.35 2.13 13.83
N GLU A 51 -18.16 3.42 14.08
CA GLU A 51 -18.85 4.46 13.33
C GLU A 51 -18.20 4.63 11.96
N VAL A 52 -19.03 4.60 10.91
CA VAL A 52 -18.55 4.83 9.55
C VAL A 52 -18.29 6.31 9.37
N LEU A 53 -17.07 6.64 8.98
CA LEU A 53 -16.65 7.99 8.66
C LEU A 53 -17.05 8.34 7.24
N SER A 54 -17.82 9.43 7.09
CA SER A 54 -18.14 9.96 5.78
C SER A 54 -16.90 10.55 5.09
N PRO A 55 -16.86 10.58 3.74
CA PRO A 55 -15.81 11.26 3.00
C PRO A 55 -15.56 12.71 3.44
N SER A 56 -16.64 13.44 3.74
CA SER A 56 -16.59 14.83 4.18
C SER A 56 -15.90 14.98 5.54
N GLU A 57 -16.18 14.07 6.48
CA GLU A 57 -15.51 14.05 7.79
C GLU A 57 -14.02 13.74 7.65
N LEU A 58 -13.68 12.76 6.81
CA LEU A 58 -12.27 12.39 6.59
C LEU A 58 -11.46 13.54 5.99
N VAL A 59 -12.00 14.23 4.98
CA VAL A 59 -11.32 15.36 4.35
C VAL A 59 -11.06 16.48 5.36
N ARG A 60 -12.04 16.78 6.23
CA ARG A 60 -11.94 17.83 7.26
C ARG A 60 -11.03 17.46 8.41
N LYS A 61 -10.95 16.17 8.76
CA LYS A 61 -10.15 15.66 9.88
C LYS A 61 -8.70 15.31 9.50
N ARG A 62 -8.19 15.74 8.35
CA ARG A 62 -6.78 15.52 7.94
C ARG A 62 -5.83 15.80 9.12
N ASN A 63 -4.85 14.92 9.35
CA ASN A 63 -3.91 15.11 10.47
C ASN A 63 -3.19 16.45 10.30
N LYS A 64 -3.30 17.32 11.30
CA LYS A 64 -2.71 18.67 11.29
C LYS A 64 -1.18 18.66 11.42
N LYS A 65 -0.61 17.59 11.99
CA LYS A 65 0.84 17.49 12.29
C LYS A 65 1.66 17.21 11.03
N ASP A 66 1.20 16.29 10.17
CA ASP A 66 1.97 15.85 8.99
C ASP A 66 1.16 15.79 7.69
N GLY A 67 -0.13 16.10 7.73
CA GLY A 67 -0.99 16.12 6.55
C GLY A 67 -1.34 14.74 6.01
N TYR A 68 -1.05 13.64 6.71
CA TYR A 68 -1.44 12.32 6.23
C TYR A 68 -2.89 11.97 6.62
N TYR A 69 -3.56 11.28 5.70
CA TYR A 69 -4.75 10.51 5.99
C TYR A 69 -4.32 9.11 6.45
N ARG A 70 -4.60 8.82 7.71
CA ARG A 70 -4.35 7.53 8.34
C ARG A 70 -5.66 6.92 8.77
N VAL A 71 -6.08 5.88 8.06
CA VAL A 71 -7.41 5.31 8.23
C VAL A 71 -7.37 3.80 8.22
N VAL A 72 -8.29 3.22 8.99
CA VAL A 72 -8.66 1.82 8.88
C VAL A 72 -9.98 1.75 8.13
N TYR A 73 -10.07 0.84 7.17
CA TYR A 73 -11.25 0.66 6.33
C TYR A 73 -11.59 -0.83 6.20
N ILE A 74 -12.84 -1.09 5.88
CA ILE A 74 -13.34 -2.40 5.49
C ILE A 74 -13.94 -2.31 4.09
N GLN A 75 -13.71 -3.34 3.29
CA GLN A 75 -14.35 -3.53 2.00
C GLN A 75 -15.15 -4.82 2.02
N ILE A 76 -16.43 -4.72 1.68
CA ILE A 76 -17.40 -5.81 1.79
C ILE A 76 -17.97 -6.06 0.40
N ASN A 77 -17.88 -7.30 -0.08
CA ASN A 77 -18.67 -7.75 -1.21
C ASN A 77 -20.10 -7.98 -0.74
N MET A 78 -21.03 -7.16 -1.22
CA MET A 78 -22.42 -7.19 -0.75
C MET A 78 -23.23 -8.38 -1.27
N GLU A 79 -22.75 -9.05 -2.32
CA GLU A 79 -23.39 -10.26 -2.86
C GLU A 79 -22.88 -11.53 -2.15
N SER A 80 -21.55 -11.66 -2.00
CA SER A 80 -20.95 -12.89 -1.47
C SER A 80 -20.75 -12.90 0.04
N GLY A 81 -20.81 -11.72 0.68
CA GLY A 81 -20.49 -11.50 2.08
C GLY A 81 -18.99 -11.59 2.39
N GLU A 82 -18.12 -11.72 1.39
CA GLU A 82 -16.66 -11.69 1.57
C GLU A 82 -16.20 -10.30 1.99
N TYR A 83 -15.22 -10.19 2.88
CA TYR A 83 -14.75 -8.91 3.38
C TYR A 83 -13.24 -8.84 3.56
N TYR A 84 -12.69 -7.64 3.42
CA TYR A 84 -11.28 -7.32 3.61
C TYR A 84 -11.14 -6.10 4.51
N ILE A 85 -10.31 -6.19 5.53
CA ILE A 85 -9.99 -5.07 6.42
C ILE A 85 -8.57 -4.62 6.11
N GLY A 86 -8.37 -3.32 5.97
CA GLY A 86 -7.07 -2.77 5.66
C GLY A 86 -6.82 -1.42 6.29
N LYS A 87 -5.55 -1.03 6.29
CA LYS A 87 -5.08 0.31 6.67
C LYS A 87 -4.57 1.06 5.45
N ALA A 88 -4.70 2.38 5.49
CA ALA A 88 -4.15 3.28 4.49
C ALA A 88 -3.47 4.47 5.16
N ASN A 89 -2.23 4.74 4.73
CA ASN A 89 -1.45 5.92 5.13
C ASN A 89 -1.12 6.69 3.85
N ARG A 90 -1.86 7.77 3.55
CA ARG A 90 -1.72 8.51 2.28
C ARG A 90 -1.66 10.02 2.52
N PRO A 91 -0.80 10.78 1.82
CA PRO A 91 -0.71 12.22 1.98
C PRO A 91 -1.92 12.96 1.40
N ASN A 92 -2.53 12.38 0.35
CA ASN A 92 -3.55 13.05 -0.47
C ASN A 92 -4.87 12.26 -0.50
N TRP A 93 -5.99 13.00 -0.53
CA TRP A 93 -7.33 12.41 -0.62
C TRP A 93 -7.54 11.61 -1.91
N SER A 94 -7.02 12.10 -3.04
CA SER A 94 -7.08 11.42 -4.34
C SER A 94 -6.40 10.06 -4.31
N GLU A 95 -5.23 9.97 -3.67
CA GLU A 95 -4.50 8.72 -3.48
C GLU A 95 -5.25 7.77 -2.55
N LEU A 96 -5.82 8.28 -1.45
CA LEU A 96 -6.63 7.48 -0.55
C LEU A 96 -7.86 6.89 -1.27
N LYS A 97 -8.55 7.70 -2.07
CA LYS A 97 -9.73 7.26 -2.83
C LYS A 97 -9.38 6.17 -3.85
N ARG A 98 -8.22 6.27 -4.50
CA ARG A 98 -7.74 5.28 -5.48
C ARG A 98 -7.17 4.01 -4.84
N TYR A 99 -6.75 4.09 -3.57
CA TYR A 99 -6.12 2.99 -2.86
C TYR A 99 -7.13 1.92 -2.49
N ASN A 100 -6.93 0.67 -2.94
CA ASN A 100 -7.86 -0.44 -2.65
C ASN A 100 -7.34 -1.44 -1.63
N GLY A 101 -6.03 -1.45 -1.33
CA GLY A 101 -5.38 -2.47 -0.52
C GLY A 101 -4.43 -3.34 -1.33
N TYR A 102 -3.48 -3.99 -0.65
CA TYR A 102 -2.46 -4.85 -1.26
C TYR A 102 -2.64 -6.35 -0.97
N GLY A 103 -3.62 -6.74 -0.15
CA GLY A 103 -3.83 -8.15 0.21
C GLY A 103 -4.03 -9.02 -1.04
N LEU A 104 -3.21 -10.08 -1.19
CA LEU A 104 -3.17 -10.88 -2.42
C LEU A 104 -4.53 -11.53 -2.77
N LYS A 105 -5.17 -12.18 -1.77
CA LYS A 105 -6.49 -12.81 -1.92
C LYS A 105 -7.55 -11.77 -2.30
N PHE A 106 -7.56 -10.64 -1.58
CA PHE A 106 -8.46 -9.51 -1.85
C PHE A 106 -8.24 -8.91 -3.25
N ALA A 107 -7.00 -8.59 -3.63
CA ALA A 107 -6.69 -7.94 -4.90
C ALA A 107 -7.14 -8.78 -6.12
N ASN A 108 -6.99 -10.11 -6.04
CA ASN A 108 -7.44 -11.02 -7.09
C ASN A 108 -8.98 -11.05 -7.21
N LYS A 109 -9.70 -11.04 -6.10
CA LYS A 109 -11.17 -10.99 -6.07
C LYS A 109 -11.71 -9.63 -6.51
N TYR A 110 -11.13 -8.55 -5.98
CA TYR A 110 -11.52 -7.17 -6.28
C TYR A 110 -11.38 -6.84 -7.77
N LYS A 111 -10.36 -7.35 -8.46
CA LYS A 111 -10.20 -7.16 -9.90
C LYS A 111 -11.35 -7.74 -10.72
N LYS A 112 -11.95 -8.86 -10.26
CA LYS A 112 -13.05 -9.53 -10.96
C LYS A 112 -14.41 -8.93 -10.63
N ASN A 113 -14.62 -8.58 -9.36
CA ASN A 113 -15.93 -8.22 -8.81
C ASN A 113 -15.98 -6.78 -8.29
N LYS A 114 -15.29 -5.85 -8.95
CA LYS A 114 -15.00 -4.50 -8.44
C LYS A 114 -16.25 -3.74 -7.96
N GLU A 115 -17.34 -3.84 -8.72
CA GLU A 115 -18.58 -3.09 -8.48
C GLU A 115 -19.37 -3.62 -7.28
N GLN A 116 -19.13 -4.87 -6.88
CA GLN A 116 -19.80 -5.52 -5.75
C GLN A 116 -19.17 -5.15 -4.41
N PHE A 117 -17.93 -4.64 -4.43
CA PHE A 117 -17.21 -4.25 -3.22
C PHE A 117 -17.54 -2.81 -2.82
N MET A 118 -18.17 -2.66 -1.66
CA MET A 118 -18.36 -1.36 -1.02
C MET A 118 -17.30 -1.12 0.05
N ARG A 119 -16.74 0.09 0.09
CA ARG A 119 -15.74 0.50 1.10
C ARG A 119 -16.37 1.39 2.15
N TYR A 120 -16.05 1.09 3.41
CA TYR A 120 -16.37 1.91 4.55
C TYR A 120 -15.11 2.24 5.35
N TYR A 121 -14.94 3.51 5.71
CA TYR A 121 -13.87 3.93 6.61
C TYR A 121 -14.41 3.85 8.03
N ILE A 122 -13.75 3.08 8.89
CA ILE A 122 -14.27 2.72 10.22
C ILE A 122 -13.49 3.38 11.36
N ALA A 123 -12.29 3.89 11.07
CA ALA A 123 -11.50 4.64 12.03
C ALA A 123 -10.49 5.54 11.33
N GLN A 124 -10.10 6.58 12.05
CA GLN A 124 -9.01 7.47 11.71
C GLN A 124 -8.07 7.55 12.90
N CYS A 125 -6.77 7.54 12.62
CA CYS A 125 -5.73 7.58 13.64
C CYS A 125 -4.82 8.80 13.46
N GLU A 126 -4.13 9.21 14.52
CA GLU A 126 -3.13 10.26 14.43
C GLU A 126 -1.82 9.72 13.87
N THR A 127 -1.35 8.59 14.39
CA THR A 127 -0.02 8.05 14.04
C THR A 127 -0.12 6.79 13.19
N ALA A 128 0.95 6.50 12.44
CA ALA A 128 1.03 5.26 11.67
C ALA A 128 0.92 4.07 12.62
N GLU A 129 1.67 4.10 13.73
CA GLU A 129 1.71 3.09 14.78
C GLU A 129 0.32 2.81 15.37
N GLU A 130 -0.45 3.86 15.69
CA GLU A 130 -1.83 3.71 16.16
C GLU A 130 -2.72 3.04 15.12
N THR A 131 -2.54 3.38 13.84
CA THR A 131 -3.29 2.75 12.75
C THR A 131 -2.96 1.26 12.64
N GLU A 132 -1.69 0.90 12.83
CA GLU A 132 -1.27 -0.51 12.80
C GLU A 132 -1.78 -1.27 14.01
N ALA A 133 -1.68 -0.69 15.20
CA ALA A 133 -2.17 -1.29 16.43
C ALA A 133 -3.69 -1.49 16.39
N LEU A 134 -4.43 -0.52 15.86
CA LEU A 134 -5.88 -0.64 15.70
C LEU A 134 -6.25 -1.74 14.69
N GLU A 135 -5.59 -1.78 13.54
CA GLU A 135 -5.81 -2.84 12.55
C GLU A 135 -5.45 -4.23 13.11
N ALA A 136 -4.35 -4.36 13.85
CA ALA A 136 -3.97 -5.58 14.56
C ALA A 136 -5.00 -6.01 15.62
N SER A 137 -5.63 -5.06 16.32
CA SER A 137 -6.68 -5.36 17.30
C SER A 137 -7.98 -5.88 16.66
N ILE A 138 -8.20 -5.59 15.37
CA ILE A 138 -9.40 -5.98 14.64
C ILE A 138 -9.15 -7.29 13.89
N VAL A 139 -8.05 -7.37 13.14
CA VAL A 139 -7.69 -8.51 12.28
C VAL A 139 -6.91 -9.53 13.09
N VAL A 140 -7.64 -10.27 13.93
CA VAL A 140 -7.13 -11.35 14.77
C VAL A 140 -7.26 -12.71 14.09
N LYS A 141 -6.61 -13.75 14.66
CA LYS A 141 -6.58 -15.11 14.07
C LYS A 141 -7.97 -15.70 13.89
N GLU A 142 -8.87 -15.44 14.83
CA GLU A 142 -10.26 -15.91 14.78
C GLU A 142 -11.00 -15.31 13.58
N LEU A 143 -10.72 -14.05 13.24
CA LEU A 143 -11.33 -13.40 12.09
C LEU A 143 -10.78 -13.95 10.77
N ILE A 144 -9.51 -14.38 10.74
CA ILE A 144 -8.86 -14.95 9.55
C ILE A 144 -9.31 -16.38 9.29
N ALA A 145 -9.71 -17.10 10.34
CA ALA A 145 -10.27 -18.44 10.23
C ALA A 145 -11.63 -18.44 9.50
N ASP A 146 -12.32 -17.31 9.42
CA ASP A 146 -13.54 -17.16 8.63
C ASP A 146 -13.25 -17.33 7.13
N GLU A 147 -13.99 -18.23 6.48
CA GLU A 147 -13.92 -18.49 5.04
C GLU A 147 -14.15 -17.22 4.21
N LYS A 148 -15.02 -16.32 4.70
CA LYS A 148 -15.38 -15.05 4.05
C LYS A 148 -14.32 -13.96 4.25
N CYS A 149 -13.36 -14.14 5.16
CA CYS A 149 -12.29 -13.20 5.35
C CYS A 149 -11.26 -13.29 4.21
N LEU A 150 -10.94 -12.13 3.63
CA LEU A 150 -9.95 -12.01 2.55
C LEU A 150 -8.55 -11.60 3.07
N ASN A 151 -8.41 -11.35 4.37
CA ASN A 151 -7.11 -11.14 5.02
C ASN A 151 -6.37 -12.50 5.12
N LEU A 152 -5.08 -12.51 4.75
CA LEU A 152 -4.26 -13.73 4.81
C LEU A 152 -3.43 -13.83 6.10
N VAL A 153 -3.19 -12.71 6.76
CA VAL A 153 -2.33 -12.59 7.93
C VAL A 153 -3.00 -11.67 8.94
N ALA A 154 -2.67 -11.88 10.22
CA ALA A 154 -3.11 -11.00 11.30
C ALA A 154 -2.59 -9.59 11.07
N GLY A 155 -3.35 -8.61 11.56
CA GLY A 155 -2.96 -7.21 11.44
C GLY A 155 -1.63 -6.95 12.12
N GLY A 156 -0.94 -5.91 11.66
CA GLY A 156 0.43 -5.61 12.11
C GLY A 156 1.54 -6.45 11.46
N ALA A 157 1.23 -7.51 10.69
CA ALA A 157 2.24 -8.28 9.95
C ALA A 157 2.93 -7.49 8.81
N GLY A 158 2.35 -6.34 8.42
CA GLY A 158 2.88 -5.45 7.39
C GLY A 158 4.00 -4.52 7.84
N THR A 159 4.78 -4.88 8.87
CA THR A 159 6.02 -4.15 9.20
C THR A 159 7.05 -4.41 8.11
N ASN A 160 6.92 -3.70 6.99
CA ASN A 160 8.07 -3.45 6.12
C ASN A 160 8.99 -2.46 6.86
N LYS A 161 9.60 -2.90 7.97
CA LYS A 161 10.97 -2.48 8.25
C LYS A 161 11.77 -3.09 7.10
N HIS A 162 11.74 -2.43 5.94
CA HIS A 162 12.71 -2.71 4.91
C HIS A 162 14.05 -2.57 5.61
N PRO A 163 14.84 -3.65 5.73
CA PRO A 163 16.11 -3.55 6.39
C PRO A 163 16.86 -2.43 5.71
N SER A 164 17.45 -1.54 6.52
CA SER A 164 18.18 -0.42 5.94
C SER A 164 19.25 -0.96 4.98
N ILE A 165 19.70 -0.13 4.03
CA ILE A 165 20.80 -0.53 3.14
C ILE A 165 22.01 -1.00 3.96
N ALA A 166 22.24 -0.39 5.14
CA ALA A 166 23.27 -0.80 6.10
C ALA A 166 23.02 -2.21 6.65
N GLU A 167 21.82 -2.49 7.18
CA GLU A 167 21.48 -3.82 7.73
C GLU A 167 21.57 -4.92 6.65
N THR A 168 21.14 -4.60 5.43
CA THR A 168 21.20 -5.55 4.31
C THR A 168 22.66 -5.79 3.87
N SER A 169 23.49 -4.75 3.90
CA SER A 169 24.93 -4.83 3.61
C SER A 169 25.67 -5.66 4.65
N GLU A 170 25.36 -5.48 5.94
CA GLU A 170 25.97 -6.25 7.03
C GLU A 170 25.59 -7.73 6.98
N LYS A 171 24.32 -8.04 6.71
CA LYS A 171 23.89 -9.43 6.49
C LYS A 171 24.62 -10.09 5.33
N LYS A 172 24.79 -9.37 4.20
CA LYS A 172 25.59 -9.87 3.06
C LYS A 172 27.04 -10.09 3.45
N ARG A 173 27.66 -9.14 4.17
CA ARG A 173 29.04 -9.26 4.65
C ARG A 173 29.22 -10.46 5.57
N GLN A 174 28.27 -10.69 6.47
CA GLN A 174 28.29 -11.83 7.39
C GLN A 174 28.12 -13.15 6.64
N TYR A 175 27.16 -13.23 5.73
CA TYR A 175 26.96 -14.42 4.89
C TYR A 175 28.20 -14.77 4.05
N MET A 176 28.87 -13.77 3.47
CA MET A 176 30.12 -13.96 2.72
C MET A 176 31.28 -14.46 3.61
N LYS A 177 31.30 -14.09 4.90
CA LYS A 177 32.29 -14.62 5.86
C LYS A 177 32.02 -16.07 6.23
N GLU A 178 30.74 -16.43 6.36
CA GLU A 178 30.30 -17.79 6.71
C GLU A 178 30.45 -18.77 5.53
N HIS A 179 30.44 -18.27 4.29
CA HIS A 179 30.52 -19.09 3.07
C HIS A 179 31.72 -18.74 2.18
N PRO A 180 32.96 -18.78 2.70
CA PRO A 180 34.12 -18.28 1.97
C PRO A 180 34.40 -19.06 0.68
N GLU A 181 34.04 -20.35 0.62
CA GLU A 181 34.31 -21.18 -0.56
C GLU A 181 33.54 -20.73 -1.81
N GLN A 182 32.34 -20.19 -1.65
CA GLN A 182 31.53 -19.68 -2.76
C GLN A 182 32.07 -18.34 -3.31
N TYR A 183 32.71 -17.53 -2.46
CA TYR A 183 33.06 -16.15 -2.80
C TYR A 183 34.56 -15.92 -2.99
N LYS A 184 35.43 -16.82 -2.51
CA LYS A 184 36.89 -16.78 -2.71
C LYS A 184 37.31 -16.54 -4.17
N PRO A 185 36.84 -17.30 -5.18
CA PRO A 185 37.29 -17.11 -6.56
C PRO A 185 36.89 -15.74 -7.11
N MET A 186 35.70 -15.25 -6.75
CA MET A 186 35.22 -13.92 -7.14
C MET A 186 36.04 -12.81 -6.47
N ILE A 187 36.33 -12.94 -5.17
CA ILE A 187 37.13 -11.96 -4.43
C ILE A 187 38.56 -11.90 -4.96
N GLU A 188 39.17 -13.05 -5.28
CA GLU A 188 40.51 -13.12 -5.87
C GLU A 188 40.57 -12.55 -7.28
N ALA A 189 39.57 -12.83 -8.11
CA ALA A 189 39.47 -12.22 -9.44
C ALA A 189 39.31 -10.69 -9.35
N SER A 190 38.49 -10.20 -8.40
CA SER A 190 38.31 -8.77 -8.17
C SER A 190 39.59 -8.11 -7.64
N LYS A 191 40.29 -8.74 -6.70
CA LYS A 191 41.61 -8.28 -6.23
C LYS A 191 42.63 -8.23 -7.36
N LYS A 192 42.71 -9.28 -8.19
CA LYS A 192 43.60 -9.31 -9.37
C LYS A 192 43.24 -8.21 -10.37
N ALA A 193 41.96 -7.97 -10.63
CA ALA A 193 41.50 -6.91 -11.53
C ALA A 193 41.77 -5.50 -10.97
N PHE A 194 41.69 -5.33 -9.65
CA PHE A 194 42.02 -4.07 -8.98
C PHE A 194 43.55 -3.83 -8.96
N SER A 195 44.32 -4.89 -8.72
CA SER A 195 45.79 -4.86 -8.70
C SER A 195 46.43 -4.87 -10.08
N SER A 196 45.71 -5.19 -11.15
CA SER A 196 46.24 -5.17 -12.53
C SER A 196 46.55 -3.77 -13.08
N GLY A 197 46.38 -2.74 -12.25
CA GLY A 197 46.84 -1.38 -12.53
C GLY A 197 46.06 -0.69 -13.65
N ASP A 198 46.50 0.53 -13.95
CA ASP A 198 45.88 1.41 -14.92
C ASP A 198 46.23 0.97 -16.35
N THR A 199 45.44 0.05 -16.89
CA THR A 199 45.62 -0.45 -18.25
C THR A 199 45.18 0.60 -19.28
N GLN A 200 45.80 0.60 -20.46
CA GLN A 200 45.45 1.53 -21.55
C GLN A 200 43.95 1.43 -21.92
N ALA A 201 43.35 0.24 -21.81
CA ALA A 201 41.92 0.03 -22.01
C ALA A 201 41.05 0.69 -20.92
N LEU A 202 41.49 0.67 -19.65
CA LEU A 202 40.83 1.36 -18.54
C LEU A 202 40.93 2.89 -18.66
N ARG A 203 42.09 3.42 -19.07
CA ARG A 203 42.28 4.85 -19.38
C ARG A 203 41.39 5.28 -20.53
N ALA A 204 41.41 4.56 -21.64
CA ALA A 204 40.59 4.85 -22.82
C ALA A 204 39.09 4.73 -22.54
N ARG A 205 38.68 3.83 -21.62
CA ARG A 205 37.29 3.77 -21.14
C ARG A 205 36.94 4.98 -20.27
N SER A 206 37.82 5.37 -19.34
CA SER A 206 37.59 6.50 -18.45
C SER A 206 37.56 7.83 -19.21
N GLN A 207 38.40 8.00 -20.24
CA GLN A 207 38.38 9.14 -21.16
C GLN A 207 37.08 9.20 -21.95
N ARG A 208 36.62 8.10 -22.55
CA ARG A 208 35.33 8.05 -23.25
C ARG A 208 34.15 8.37 -22.33
N ILE A 209 34.17 7.89 -21.08
CA ILE A 209 33.14 8.24 -20.09
C ILE A 209 33.18 9.74 -19.78
N LYS A 210 34.38 10.32 -19.60
CA LYS A 210 34.56 11.74 -19.33
C LYS A 210 34.06 12.60 -20.50
N GLU A 211 34.37 12.23 -21.73
CA GLU A 211 33.91 12.89 -22.96
C GLU A 211 32.38 12.87 -23.11
N VAL A 212 31.75 11.72 -22.87
CA VAL A 212 30.28 11.59 -22.93
C VAL A 212 29.61 12.40 -21.80
N MET A 213 30.22 12.47 -20.61
CA MET A 213 29.67 13.23 -19.49
C MET A 213 29.91 14.74 -19.59
N SER A 214 30.89 15.19 -20.39
CA SER A 214 31.10 16.60 -20.73
C SER A 214 30.19 17.12 -21.84
N ASP A 215 29.44 16.23 -22.49
CA ASP A 215 28.44 16.58 -23.51
C ASP A 215 27.26 17.33 -22.84
N GLU A 216 26.77 18.42 -23.42
CA GLU A 216 25.78 19.35 -22.80
C GLU A 216 24.49 18.65 -22.32
N LYS A 217 24.14 17.56 -23.03
CA LYS A 217 23.01 16.69 -22.70
C LYS A 217 23.13 16.02 -21.32
N TYR A 218 24.35 15.77 -20.85
CA TYR A 218 24.63 15.11 -19.56
C TYR A 218 25.16 16.08 -18.49
N SER A 219 25.75 17.21 -18.88
CA SER A 219 26.25 18.25 -17.96
C SER A 219 25.15 19.08 -17.28
N SER A 220 23.93 19.12 -17.85
CA SER A 220 22.80 19.94 -17.37
C SER A 220 21.93 19.25 -16.30
N GLY A 221 22.35 18.08 -15.77
CA GLY A 221 21.68 17.40 -14.66
C GLY A 221 20.35 16.70 -14.98
N ASN A 222 19.81 16.86 -16.19
CA ASN A 222 18.61 16.16 -16.65
C ASN A 222 18.97 14.84 -17.37
N VAL A 223 19.41 13.83 -16.62
CA VAL A 223 19.68 12.51 -17.18
C VAL A 223 18.85 11.44 -16.50
N ASN A 224 17.97 10.84 -17.30
CA ASN A 224 17.24 9.62 -16.97
C ASN A 224 18.23 8.44 -16.99
N ILE A 225 18.49 7.86 -15.81
CA ILE A 225 19.59 6.89 -15.55
C ILE A 225 19.44 5.57 -16.35
N SER A 226 18.29 5.35 -17.00
CA SER A 226 18.02 4.19 -17.86
C SER A 226 18.73 4.23 -19.23
N ALA A 227 19.28 5.37 -19.65
CA ALA A 227 19.86 5.54 -20.98
C ALA A 227 21.37 5.29 -21.08
N VAL A 228 22.06 4.97 -19.97
CA VAL A 228 23.49 4.67 -20.01
C VAL A 228 23.70 3.26 -20.59
N PRO A 229 24.33 3.09 -21.76
CA PRO A 229 24.55 1.77 -22.33
C PRO A 229 25.49 0.96 -21.44
N LYS A 230 24.97 -0.14 -20.87
CA LYS A 230 25.68 -0.98 -19.89
C LYS A 230 26.89 -1.73 -20.46
N HIS A 231 27.04 -1.78 -21.78
CA HIS A 231 28.21 -2.35 -22.45
C HIS A 231 28.58 -1.51 -23.68
N PRO A 232 29.84 -1.09 -23.85
CA PRO A 232 30.27 -0.54 -25.12
C PRO A 232 30.24 -1.67 -26.17
N LYS A 233 29.46 -1.48 -27.23
CA LYS A 233 29.45 -2.39 -28.39
C LYS A 233 30.87 -2.52 -28.92
N LEU A 234 31.40 -3.74 -28.93
CA LEU A 234 32.53 -4.12 -29.78
C LEU A 234 32.04 -3.96 -31.23
N LEU A 235 32.46 -2.89 -31.89
CA LEU A 235 32.42 -2.80 -33.34
C LEU A 235 33.54 -3.70 -33.86
N LEU A 236 33.18 -4.95 -34.19
CA LEU A 236 33.93 -5.75 -35.15
C LEU A 236 33.76 -5.05 -36.51
N SER A 237 34.82 -4.41 -36.99
CA SER A 237 34.95 -4.02 -38.38
C SER A 237 35.52 -5.19 -39.17
N CYS A 238 34.81 -5.62 -40.21
CA CYS A 238 35.41 -6.28 -41.36
C CYS A 238 36.36 -5.32 -42.09
#